data_AF-A0A5C3QF67-F1
#
_entry.id   AF-A0A5C3QF67-F1
#
_cell.length_a   1.000
_cell.length_b   1.000
_cell.length_c   1.000
_cell.angle_alpha   90.00
_cell.angle_beta   90.00
_cell.angle_gamma   90.00
#
_symmetry.space_group_name_H-M   'P 1'
#
loop_
_entity.id
_entity.type
_entity.pdbx_description
1 polymer ?
#
loop_
_entity_poly.entity_id
_entity_poly.type
_entity_poly.pdbx_seq_one_letter_code
_entity_poly.pdbx_strand_id
1 'polypeptide(L)'
;MGLFSTRRAPAKKSTSSTRNYHHRRFYRKDRDRVAGGYKAALSNPHTTKDGRSHAKHELHKMGRSSHVPLMTKIKRTLGIRSTPRQKRTTTTTTRRRR
;
A
#
# COMPACT_ATOMS: atom_id res chain seq x y z
N MET A 1 -9.41 43.20 38.97
CA MET A 1 -8.43 42.11 38.84
C MET A 1 -9.17 40.82 38.49
N GLY A 2 -8.94 40.27 37.27
CA GLY A 2 -9.28 38.90 36.76
C GLY A 2 -10.77 38.48 36.78
N LEU A 3 -11.55 38.44 35.68
CA LEU A 3 -11.45 37.66 34.43
C LEU A 3 -11.05 36.19 34.67
N PHE A 4 -12.01 35.26 34.56
CA PHE A 4 -12.09 34.18 33.55
C PHE A 4 -13.00 33.03 34.03
N SER A 5 -14.17 32.94 33.38
CA SER A 5 -15.06 31.77 33.39
C SER A 5 -14.33 30.55 32.83
N THR A 6 -14.20 29.48 33.63
CA THR A 6 -13.63 28.22 33.17
C THR A 6 -14.70 27.37 32.49
N ARG A 7 -14.79 27.49 31.16
CA ARG A 7 -15.51 26.51 30.32
C ARG A 7 -14.84 25.14 30.46
N ARG A 8 -15.58 24.16 30.98
CA ARG A 8 -15.18 22.76 31.09
C ARG A 8 -14.98 22.18 29.68
N ALA A 9 -13.72 21.93 29.30
CA ALA A 9 -13.39 21.29 28.03
C ALA A 9 -13.88 19.83 28.00
N PRO A 10 -14.41 19.32 26.86
CA PRO A 10 -14.73 17.90 26.74
C PRO A 10 -13.45 17.07 26.75
N ALA A 11 -13.41 16.07 27.63
CA ALA A 11 -12.32 15.11 27.74
C ALA A 11 -12.03 14.48 26.37
N LYS A 12 -10.81 14.67 25.85
CA LYS A 12 -10.36 14.00 24.64
C LYS A 12 -10.32 12.50 24.95
N LYS A 13 -11.21 11.72 24.35
CA LYS A 13 -11.08 10.25 24.32
C LYS A 13 -9.81 9.95 23.55
N SER A 14 -8.73 9.71 24.28
CA SER A 14 -7.52 9.07 23.77
C SER A 14 -7.99 7.77 23.13
N THR A 15 -8.07 7.75 21.81
CA THR A 15 -8.16 6.49 21.09
C THR A 15 -6.82 5.82 21.32
N SER A 16 -6.75 5.02 22.38
CA SER A 16 -5.71 4.01 22.57
C SER A 16 -5.89 3.00 21.46
N SER A 17 -5.59 3.41 20.23
CA SER A 17 -5.41 2.53 19.11
C SER A 17 -4.17 1.75 19.48
N THR A 18 -4.39 0.58 20.07
CA THR A 18 -3.43 -0.51 20.14
C THR A 18 -2.72 -0.51 18.81
N ARG A 19 -1.52 0.09 18.78
CA ARG A 19 -0.56 -0.05 17.69
C ARG A 19 -0.32 -1.54 17.67
N ASN A 20 -1.09 -2.22 16.82
CA ASN A 20 -0.99 -3.63 16.56
C ASN A 20 0.39 -3.85 15.94
N TYR A 21 1.38 -3.96 16.82
CA TYR A 21 2.71 -4.49 16.60
C TYR A 21 2.58 -6.00 16.37
N HIS A 22 1.71 -6.41 15.43
CA HIS A 22 1.72 -7.75 14.86
C HIS A 22 2.83 -7.89 13.81
N HIS A 23 3.93 -7.15 13.96
CA HIS A 23 5.04 -7.14 13.00
C HIS A 23 6.09 -8.19 13.32
N ARG A 24 5.68 -9.41 13.72
CA ARG A 24 6.60 -10.54 13.92
C ARG A 24 6.00 -11.91 13.59
N ARG A 25 5.00 -12.00 12.69
CA ARG A 25 4.41 -13.30 12.34
C ARG A 25 4.16 -13.59 10.86
N PHE A 26 4.76 -12.82 9.96
CA PHE A 26 4.73 -13.14 8.52
C PHE A 26 6.13 -12.99 7.91
N TYR A 27 7.06 -13.84 8.32
CA TYR A 27 8.31 -14.11 7.59
C TYR A 27 8.07 -15.05 6.38
N ARG A 28 6.83 -15.12 5.87
CA ARG A 28 6.56 -15.78 4.60
C ARG A 28 6.50 -14.70 3.54
N LYS A 29 7.38 -14.86 2.55
CA LYS A 29 7.47 -13.97 1.40
C LYS A 29 6.20 -14.16 0.57
N ASP A 30 5.21 -13.29 0.75
CA ASP A 30 3.96 -13.32 -0.01
C ASP A 30 4.29 -13.24 -1.52
N ARG A 31 4.05 -14.34 -2.27
CA ARG A 31 4.37 -14.42 -3.72
C ARG A 31 3.71 -13.29 -4.52
N ASP A 32 2.58 -12.79 -4.05
CA ASP A 32 1.84 -11.68 -4.64
C ASP A 32 2.54 -10.33 -4.46
N ARG A 33 3.13 -10.11 -3.28
CA ARG A 33 3.93 -8.91 -3.02
C ARG A 33 5.22 -8.93 -3.83
N VAL A 34 5.83 -10.10 -3.97
CA VAL A 34 7.03 -10.27 -4.82
C VAL A 34 6.72 -9.97 -6.27
N ALA A 35 5.66 -10.54 -6.82
CA ALA A 35 5.21 -10.24 -8.18
C ALA A 35 4.84 -8.76 -8.36
N GLY A 36 4.23 -8.13 -7.36
CA GLY A 36 3.99 -6.68 -7.34
C GLY A 36 5.29 -5.87 -7.44
N GLY A 37 6.34 -6.27 -6.70
CA GLY A 37 7.66 -5.65 -6.75
C GLY A 37 8.31 -5.75 -8.14
N TYR A 38 8.28 -6.93 -8.76
CA TYR A 38 8.81 -7.09 -10.12
C TYR A 38 8.02 -6.25 -11.14
N LYS A 39 6.68 -6.19 -11.04
CA LYS A 39 5.86 -5.33 -11.90
C LYS A 39 6.19 -3.84 -11.72
N ALA A 40 6.50 -3.42 -10.49
CA ALA A 40 6.94 -2.06 -10.22
C ALA A 40 8.28 -1.76 -10.89
N ALA A 41 9.25 -2.68 -10.79
CA ALA A 41 10.56 -2.57 -11.42
C ALA A 41 10.47 -2.44 -12.96
N LEU A 42 9.52 -3.13 -13.60
CA LEU A 42 9.27 -2.97 -15.05
C LEU A 42 8.78 -1.57 -15.45
N SER A 43 8.11 -0.88 -14.53
CA SER A 43 7.51 0.44 -14.79
C SER A 43 8.34 1.62 -14.30
N ASN A 44 9.36 1.36 -13.48
CA ASN A 44 10.22 2.40 -12.93
C ASN A 44 11.26 2.81 -14.00
N PRO A 45 11.25 4.08 -14.47
CA PRO A 45 12.21 4.55 -15.46
C PRO A 45 13.67 4.47 -14.98
N HIS A 46 13.89 4.50 -13.66
CA HIS A 46 15.24 4.45 -13.07
C HIS A 46 15.77 3.02 -12.88
N THR A 47 15.01 1.99 -13.29
CA THR A 47 15.48 0.61 -13.22
C THR A 47 16.34 0.27 -14.43
N THR A 48 17.49 -0.34 -14.18
CA THR A 48 18.43 -0.77 -15.22
C THR A 48 17.78 -1.72 -16.23
N LYS A 49 18.36 -1.80 -17.44
CA LYS A 49 17.87 -2.72 -18.49
C LYS A 49 17.90 -4.17 -17.99
N ASP A 50 18.99 -4.57 -17.34
CA ASP A 50 19.17 -5.93 -16.82
C ASP A 50 18.21 -6.23 -15.67
N GLY A 51 18.01 -5.27 -14.76
CA GLY A 51 17.02 -5.40 -13.68
C GLY A 51 15.60 -5.59 -14.19
N ARG A 52 15.23 -4.88 -15.27
CA ARG A 52 13.94 -5.08 -15.96
C ARG A 52 13.86 -6.44 -16.65
N SER A 53 14.94 -6.89 -17.30
CA SER A 53 14.99 -8.23 -17.92
C SER A 53 14.78 -9.33 -16.88
N HIS A 54 15.51 -9.27 -15.77
CA HIS A 54 15.37 -10.18 -14.64
C HIS A 54 13.94 -10.17 -14.07
N ALA A 55 13.35 -8.99 -13.85
CA ALA A 55 11.98 -8.88 -13.37
C ALA A 55 10.95 -9.50 -14.32
N LYS A 56 11.15 -9.42 -15.65
CA LYS A 56 10.29 -10.12 -16.63
C LYS A 56 10.42 -11.63 -16.50
N HIS A 57 11.65 -12.12 -16.40
CA HIS A 57 11.96 -13.55 -16.29
C HIS A 57 11.31 -14.16 -15.04
N GLU A 58 11.45 -13.49 -13.90
CA GLU A 58 10.88 -13.94 -12.63
C GLU A 58 9.33 -13.90 -12.64
N LEU A 59 8.72 -12.88 -13.26
CA LEU A 59 7.26 -12.86 -13.44
C LEU A 59 6.77 -14.01 -14.33
N HIS A 60 7.51 -14.33 -15.40
CA HIS A 60 7.19 -15.44 -16.29
C HIS A 60 7.30 -16.79 -15.58
N LYS A 61 8.38 -17.02 -14.81
CA LYS A 61 8.53 -18.20 -13.95
C LYS A 61 7.41 -18.35 -12.93
N MET A 62 6.88 -17.23 -12.43
CA MET A 62 5.75 -17.23 -11.50
C MET A 62 4.39 -17.44 -12.18
N GLY A 63 4.34 -17.65 -13.50
CA GLY A 63 3.09 -17.77 -14.26
C GLY A 63 2.29 -16.47 -14.28
N ARG A 64 2.94 -15.32 -14.08
CA ARG A 64 2.28 -14.01 -14.03
C ARG A 64 2.55 -13.20 -15.28
N SER A 65 1.51 -12.52 -15.74
CA SER A 65 1.66 -11.59 -16.86
C SER A 65 2.66 -10.47 -16.50
N SER A 66 3.77 -10.43 -17.23
CA SER A 66 4.78 -9.38 -17.19
C SER A 66 4.35 -8.13 -17.98
N HIS A 67 3.20 -8.19 -18.65
CA HIS A 67 2.72 -7.13 -19.52
C HIS A 67 2.05 -6.02 -18.69
N VAL A 68 2.66 -4.82 -18.74
CA VAL A 68 2.03 -3.59 -18.27
C VAL A 68 1.17 -3.08 -19.43
N PRO A 69 -0.14 -2.82 -19.23
CA PRO A 69 -1.02 -2.37 -20.31
C PRO A 69 -0.45 -1.14 -20.99
N LEU A 70 -0.55 -1.07 -22.33
CA LEU A 70 -0.05 0.06 -23.13
C LEU A 70 -0.55 1.41 -22.58
N MET A 71 -1.83 1.47 -22.21
CA MET A 71 -2.44 2.63 -21.55
C MET A 71 -1.73 3.04 -20.26
N THR A 72 -1.30 2.10 -19.42
CA THR A 72 -0.58 2.41 -18.18
C THR A 72 0.84 2.91 -18.42
N LYS A 73 1.42 2.61 -19.59
CA LYS A 73 2.69 3.20 -20.02
C LYS A 73 2.46 4.63 -20.52
N ILE A 74 1.49 4.82 -21.42
CA ILE A 74 1.14 6.13 -21.99
C ILE A 74 0.76 7.14 -20.90
N LYS A 75 -0.10 6.75 -19.96
CA LYS A 75 -0.50 7.65 -18.87
C LYS A 75 0.68 8.00 -17.96
N ARG A 76 1.65 7.10 -17.76
CA ARG A 76 2.89 7.38 -17.03
C ARG A 76 3.82 8.33 -17.78
N THR A 77 4.02 8.13 -19.08
CA THR A 77 4.88 8.99 -19.91
C THR A 77 4.33 10.41 -20.01
N LEU A 78 3.01 10.55 -19.96
CA LEU A 78 2.33 11.85 -19.97
C LEU A 78 2.16 12.47 -18.57
N GLY A 79 2.73 11.87 -17.51
CA GLY A 79 2.58 12.36 -16.13
C GLY A 79 1.18 12.18 -15.51
N ILE A 80 0.24 11.58 -16.25
CA ILE A 80 -1.14 11.31 -15.84
C ILE A 80 -1.14 10.07 -14.93
N ARG A 81 -0.91 10.27 -13.63
CA ARG A 81 -0.97 9.19 -12.63
C ARG A 81 -2.38 8.59 -12.62
N SER A 82 -2.50 7.36 -13.08
CA SER A 82 -3.77 6.69 -13.29
C SER A 82 -3.97 5.52 -12.37
N THR A 83 -4.17 5.83 -11.09
CA THR A 83 -4.93 5.02 -10.14
C THR A 83 -5.14 5.87 -8.90
N PRO A 84 -6.38 6.22 -8.49
CA PRO A 84 -6.60 6.44 -7.07
C PRO A 84 -6.23 5.12 -6.38
N ARG A 85 -5.25 5.17 -5.48
CA ARG A 85 -4.86 4.03 -4.65
C ARG A 85 -6.15 3.47 -4.04
N GLN A 86 -6.61 2.29 -4.49
CA GLN A 86 -7.81 1.67 -3.94
C GLN A 86 -7.60 1.57 -2.42
N LYS A 87 -8.43 2.31 -1.66
CA LYS A 87 -8.40 2.24 -0.20
C LYS A 87 -8.88 0.85 0.16
N ARG A 88 -7.97 0.01 0.65
CA ARG A 88 -8.30 -1.33 1.15
C ARG A 88 -9.32 -1.15 2.28
N THR A 89 -10.58 -1.47 2.04
CA THR A 89 -11.63 -1.51 3.06
C THR A 89 -11.28 -2.65 4.01
N THR A 90 -10.76 -2.31 5.19
CA THR A 90 -10.61 -3.29 6.27
C THR A 90 -11.96 -3.46 6.93
N THR A 91 -12.66 -4.55 6.63
CA THR A 91 -13.90 -4.92 7.31
C THR A 91 -13.57 -5.27 8.76
N THR A 92 -13.71 -4.31 9.67
CA THR A 92 -13.59 -4.56 11.11
C THR A 92 -14.87 -5.23 11.58
N THR A 93 -14.85 -6.56 11.69
CA THR A 93 -15.92 -7.33 12.32
C THR A 93 -15.95 -7.03 13.82
N THR A 94 -16.74 -6.04 14.21
CA THR A 94 -17.01 -5.74 15.63
C THR A 94 -17.90 -6.86 16.17
N ARG A 95 -17.28 -7.87 16.77
CA ARG A 95 -17.97 -8.95 17.47
C ARG A 95 -18.60 -8.39 18.75
N ARG A 96 -19.86 -7.97 18.62
CA ARG A 96 -20.75 -7.52 19.69
C ARG A 96 -20.90 -8.68 20.69
N ARG A 97 -20.21 -8.61 21.82
CA ARG A 97 -20.45 -9.52 22.95
C ARG A 97 -21.68 -9.01 23.71
N ARG A 98 -22.60 -9.95 23.93
CA ARG A 98 -23.83 -9.81 24.70
C ARG A 98 -23.55 -9.44 26.14
#